data_AF-A0A538P461-F1
#
_entry.id   AF-A0A538P461-F1
#
_cell.length_a   1.000
_cell.length_b   1.000
_cell.length_c   1.000
_cell.angle_alpha   90.00
_cell.angle_beta   90.00
_cell.angle_gamma   90.00
#
_symmetry.space_group_name_H-M   'P 1'
#
loop_
_entity.id
_entity.type
_entity.pdbx_description
1 polymer ?
#
loop_
_entity_poly.entity_id
_entity_poly.type
_entity_poly.pdbx_seq_one_letter_code
_entity_poly.pdbx_strand_id
1 'polypeptide(L)' 'IRVFLQDGSGDLDNLHGNWPLANQEMAAALKFMGYDYKFEFGDGGHNGKHGGAILPDSLRWLWRNYPH' A
#
# COMPACT_ATOMS: atom_id res chain seq x y z
N ILE A 1 11.12 -9.48 -5.10
CA ILE A 1 10.41 -8.21 -5.40
C ILE A 1 10.08 -7.56 -4.07
N ARG A 2 10.25 -6.23 -3.95
CA ARG A 2 9.83 -5.44 -2.79
C ARG A 2 8.60 -4.62 -3.15
N VAL A 3 7.57 -4.66 -2.30
CA VAL A 3 6.30 -3.96 -2.54
C VAL A 3 5.96 -3.08 -1.35
N PHE A 4 5.73 -1.80 -1.60
CA PHE A 4 5.08 -0.92 -0.62
C PHE A 4 3.68 -0.64 -1.13
N LEU A 5 2.67 -1.04 -0.36
CA LEU A 5 1.26 -0.87 -0.69
C LEU A 5 0.64 0.11 0.31
N GLN A 6 0.00 1.17 -0.18
CA GLN A 6 -0.75 2.11 0.63
C GLN A 6 -2.19 2.16 0.14
N ASP A 7 -3.13 2.12 1.07
CA ASP A 7 -4.55 2.38 0.79
C ASP A 7 -5.22 3.03 2.02
N GLY A 8 -6.52 3.32 1.94
CA GLY A 8 -7.31 3.80 3.06
C GLY A 8 -8.76 3.31 3.04
N SER A 9 -9.38 3.21 4.21
CA SER A 9 -10.75 2.70 4.35
C SER A 9 -11.82 3.54 3.63
N GLY A 10 -11.51 4.80 3.31
CA GLY A 10 -12.38 5.71 2.57
C GLY A 10 -12.09 5.78 1.07
N ASP A 11 -11.24 4.91 0.51
CA ASP A 11 -10.97 4.88 -0.93
C ASP A 11 -12.19 4.35 -1.71
N LEU A 12 -12.08 4.29 -3.03
CA LEU A 12 -13.19 4.04 -3.94
C LEU A 12 -13.87 2.70 -3.68
N ASP A 13 -15.16 2.78 -3.36
CA ASP A 13 -16.13 1.69 -3.44
C ASP A 13 -17.29 2.14 -4.32
N ASN A 14 -17.32 1.64 -5.55
CA ASN A 14 -18.32 2.03 -6.54
C ASN A 14 -18.56 0.91 -7.57
N LEU A 15 -19.30 1.23 -8.64
CA LEU A 15 -19.62 0.30 -9.74
C LEU A 15 -18.40 -0.37 -10.41
N HIS A 16 -17.19 0.14 -10.18
CA HIS A 16 -15.93 -0.40 -10.71
C HIS A 16 -15.11 -1.18 -9.68
N GLY A 17 -15.64 -1.40 -8.47
CA GLY A 17 -15.05 -2.25 -7.44
C GLY A 17 -14.80 -1.54 -6.11
N ASN A 18 -14.35 -2.32 -5.13
CA ASN A 18 -14.01 -1.89 -3.78
C ASN A 18 -12.48 -1.96 -3.61
N TRP A 19 -11.83 -0.81 -3.69
CA TRP A 19 -10.39 -0.68 -3.64
C TRP A 19 -9.81 -1.03 -2.26
N PRO A 20 -10.43 -0.59 -1.13
CA PRO A 20 -9.99 -0.98 0.21
C PRO A 20 -9.92 -2.50 0.41
N LEU A 21 -10.93 -3.22 -0.07
CA LEU A 21 -10.97 -4.69 0.01
C LEU A 21 -9.92 -5.30 -0.93
N ALA A 22 -9.84 -4.85 -2.18
CA ALA A 22 -8.90 -5.38 -3.16
C ALA A 22 -7.43 -5.23 -2.71
N ASN A 23 -7.06 -4.11 -2.09
CA ASN A 23 -5.70 -3.91 -1.58
C ASN A 23 -5.42 -4.76 -0.33
N GLN A 24 -6.41 -5.01 0.53
CA GLN A 24 -6.27 -5.97 1.63
C GLN A 24 -6.08 -7.40 1.12
N GLU A 25 -6.83 -7.81 0.09
CA GLU A 25 -6.67 -9.11 -0.57
C GLU A 25 -5.29 -9.24 -1.22
N MET A 26 -4.80 -8.19 -1.88
CA MET A 26 -3.44 -8.15 -2.43
C MET A 26 -2.38 -8.27 -1.33
N ALA A 27 -2.53 -7.56 -0.22
CA ALA A 27 -1.62 -7.67 0.92
C ALA A 27 -1.60 -9.10 1.50
N ALA A 28 -2.77 -9.75 1.59
CA ALA A 28 -2.87 -11.14 2.02
C ALA A 28 -2.19 -12.11 1.02
N ALA A 29 -2.34 -11.88 -0.28
CA ALA A 29 -1.67 -12.68 -1.32
C ALA A 29 -0.14 -12.52 -1.28
N LEU A 30 0.36 -11.29 -1.11
CA LEU A 30 1.80 -11.01 -0.97
C LEU A 30 2.38 -11.73 0.25
N LYS A 31 1.66 -11.70 1.37
CA LYS A 31 2.02 -12.44 2.59
C LYS A 31 2.06 -13.95 2.35
N PHE A 32 1.02 -14.50 1.73
CA PHE A 32 0.92 -15.92 1.45
C PHE A 32 2.09 -16.43 0.60
N MET A 33 2.51 -15.65 -0.39
CA MET A 33 3.64 -15.97 -1.27
C MET A 33 5.01 -15.67 -0.64
N GLY A 34 5.07 -15.10 0.56
CA GLY A 34 6.33 -14.77 1.25
C GLY A 34 7.10 -13.63 0.60
N TYR A 35 6.42 -12.70 -0.09
CA TYR A 35 7.08 -11.51 -0.62
C TYR A 35 7.49 -10.56 0.50
N ASP A 36 8.54 -9.79 0.23
CA ASP A 36 8.93 -8.67 1.07
C ASP A 36 8.01 -7.48 0.78
N TYR A 37 7.01 -7.30 1.62
CA TYR A 37 6.00 -6.28 1.45
C TYR A 37 5.76 -5.47 2.73
N LYS A 38 5.27 -4.26 2.55
CA LYS A 38 4.74 -3.42 3.60
C LYS A 38 3.39 -2.86 3.16
N PHE A 39 2.38 -3.01 4.00
CA PHE A 39 1.03 -2.49 3.76
C PHE A 39 0.69 -1.46 4.82
N GLU A 40 0.48 -0.21 4.39
CA GLU A 40 0.04 0.90 5.24
C GLU A 40 -1.41 1.23 4.91
N PHE A 41 -2.30 1.03 5.88
CA PHE A 41 -3.75 1.20 5.70
C PHE A 41 -4.26 2.32 6.59
N GLY A 42 -4.70 3.42 5.96
CA GLY A 42 -5.21 4.60 6.64
C GLY A 42 -6.74 4.68 6.65
N ASP A 43 -7.24 5.83 7.05
CA ASP A 43 -8.66 6.20 7.05
C ASP A 43 -9.06 7.19 5.93
N GLY A 44 -8.07 7.67 5.17
CA GLY A 44 -8.27 8.58 4.05
C GLY A 44 -8.96 7.91 2.84
N GLY A 45 -9.44 8.75 1.93
CA GLY A 45 -10.00 8.31 0.64
C GLY A 45 -9.14 8.64 -0.57
N HIS A 46 -9.74 8.60 -1.76
CA HIS A 46 -9.07 8.73 -3.06
C HIS A 46 -8.46 10.13 -3.30
N ASN A 47 -7.33 10.40 -2.63
CA ASN A 47 -6.58 11.64 -2.72
C ASN A 47 -5.12 11.43 -2.28
N GLY A 48 -4.26 12.42 -2.56
CA GLY A 48 -2.83 12.33 -2.28
C GLY A 48 -2.39 12.65 -0.85
N LYS A 49 -3.28 12.89 0.12
CA LYS A 49 -2.88 13.36 1.46
C LYS A 49 -2.08 12.32 2.23
N HIS A 50 -2.62 11.09 2.36
CA HIS A 50 -1.95 10.03 3.11
C HIS A 50 -0.67 9.58 2.40
N GLY A 51 -0.79 9.19 1.12
CA GLY A 51 0.36 8.80 0.30
C GLY A 51 1.45 9.86 0.26
N GLY A 52 1.11 11.14 0.13
CA GLY A 52 2.06 12.25 0.16
C GLY A 52 2.75 12.42 1.51
N ALA A 53 2.04 12.22 2.63
CA ALA A 53 2.61 12.33 3.97
C ALA A 53 3.64 11.22 4.25
N ILE A 54 3.39 9.99 3.79
CA ILE A 54 4.27 8.85 4.06
C ILE A 54 5.31 8.59 2.97
N LEU A 55 5.24 9.27 1.82
CA LEU A 55 6.10 9.02 0.67
C LEU A 55 7.60 8.96 1.02
N PRO A 56 8.19 9.90 1.80
CA PRO A 56 9.61 9.82 2.15
C PRO A 56 9.99 8.53 2.87
N ASP A 57 9.13 8.05 3.79
CA ASP A 57 9.36 6.79 4.51
C ASP A 57 9.14 5.57 3.62
N SER A 58 8.15 5.62 2.72
CA SER A 58 7.93 4.58 1.72
C SER A 58 9.17 4.39 0.83
N LEU A 59 9.79 5.48 0.38
CA LEU A 59 11.03 5.43 -0.41
C LEU A 59 12.19 4.89 0.42
N ARG A 60 12.40 5.33 1.68
CA ARG A 60 13.45 4.75 2.53
C ARG A 60 13.26 3.24 2.73
N TRP A 61 12.03 2.78 2.93
CA TRP A 61 11.73 1.36 3.07
C TRP A 61 12.00 0.59 1.77
N LEU A 62 11.59 1.13 0.62
CA LEU A 62 11.78 0.50 -0.69
C LEU A 62 13.25 0.39 -1.06
N TRP A 63 14.05 1.43 -0.83
CA TRP A 63 15.47 1.48 -1.17
C TRP A 63 16.40 1.05 -0.06
N ARG A 64 15.87 0.55 1.06
CA ARG A 64 16.72 0.07 2.15
C ARG A 64 17.76 -0.90 1.59
N ASN A 65 19.00 -0.73 2.03
CA ASN A 65 20.08 -1.61 1.62
C ASN A 65 20.34 -1.53 0.07
N TYR A 66 20.38 -0.33 -0.51
CA TYR A 66 20.80 -0.07 -1.89
C TYR A 66 21.81 1.11 -1.92
N PRO A 67 22.81 1.15 -2.83
CA PRO A 67 23.28 0.05 -3.66
C PRO A 67 24.11 -0.87 -2.76
N HIS A 68 23.74 -2.14 -2.71
CA HIS A 68 24.63 -3.13 -2.14
C HIS A 68 25.77 -3.43 -3.08
#